data_AF-A0A3A8YQR8-F1
#
_entry.id   AF-A0A3A8YQR8-F1
#
_cell.length_a   1.000
_cell.length_b   1.000
_cell.length_c   1.000
_cell.angle_alpha   90.00
_cell.angle_beta   90.00
_cell.angle_gamma   90.00
#
_symmetry.space_group_name_H-M   'P 1'
#
loop_
_entity.id
_entity.type
_entity.pdbx_description
1 polymer ?
#
loop_
_entity_poly.entity_id
_entity_poly.type
_entity_poly.pdbx_seq_one_letter_code
_entity_poly.pdbx_strand_id
1 'polypeptide(L)'
;MSIRTLASGASAWRGYEYFEGKKVFSFSQTGEDEYTGQVAGSGSAPYQVKINTAHPRQSKCNCPHADGRRVICKHTVALFFSAFPEEAEQYMEEVEEYEREEEQRMEDHYEALRSYVKSLSKKELQDQLFEALAELVERGCRYYR
;
A
#
# COMPACT_ATOMS: atom_id res chain seq x y z
N MET A 1 10.49 15.16 3.84
CA MET A 1 10.30 13.71 3.57
C MET A 1 10.13 13.03 4.91
N SER A 2 8.98 12.42 5.15
CA SER A 2 8.70 11.66 6.38
C SER A 2 9.03 10.17 6.22
N ILE A 3 9.00 9.41 7.31
CA ILE A 3 9.16 7.95 7.31
C ILE A 3 8.10 7.29 6.40
N ARG A 4 6.85 7.79 6.44
CA ARG A 4 5.73 7.36 5.59
C ARG A 4 6.08 7.46 4.10
N THR A 5 6.52 8.63 3.64
CA THR A 5 6.82 8.90 2.21
C THR A 5 8.01 8.13 1.65
N LEU A 6 8.87 7.59 2.51
CA LEU A 6 10.05 6.80 2.11
C LEU A 6 9.79 5.29 2.12
N ALA A 7 8.69 4.84 2.73
CA ALA A 7 8.29 3.45 2.70
C ALA A 7 7.71 3.10 1.32
N SER A 8 7.88 1.84 0.88
CA SER A 8 7.08 1.34 -0.23
C SER A 8 5.60 1.28 0.17
N GLY A 9 4.67 1.39 -0.78
CA GLY A 9 3.22 1.29 -0.49
C GLY A 9 2.86 0.03 0.29
N ALA A 10 3.45 -1.11 -0.06
CA ALA A 10 3.29 -2.36 0.69
C ALA A 10 3.81 -2.30 2.13
N SER A 11 4.90 -1.57 2.39
CA SER A 11 5.43 -1.40 3.75
C SER A 11 4.62 -0.37 4.54
N ALA A 12 4.11 0.67 3.88
CA ALA A 12 3.24 1.68 4.47
C ALA A 12 1.92 1.04 4.95
N TRP A 13 1.22 0.34 4.05
CA TRP A 13 -0.02 -0.36 4.36
C TRP A 13 0.14 -1.37 5.49
N ARG A 14 1.14 -2.26 5.39
CA ARG A 14 1.40 -3.24 6.45
C ARG A 14 1.86 -2.61 7.77
N GLY A 15 2.46 -1.42 7.70
CA GLY A 15 2.80 -0.63 8.87
C GLY A 15 1.56 -0.09 9.57
N TYR A 16 0.60 0.41 8.79
CA TYR A 16 -0.71 0.83 9.26
C TYR A 16 -1.47 -0.33 9.91
N GLU A 17 -1.54 -1.50 9.28
CA GLU A 17 -2.17 -2.71 9.85
C GLU A 17 -1.56 -3.08 11.23
N TYR A 18 -0.26 -2.87 11.41
CA TYR A 18 0.43 -3.16 12.68
C TYR A 18 0.12 -2.10 13.74
N PHE A 19 -0.01 -0.84 13.34
CA PHE A 19 -0.44 0.24 14.21
C PHE A 19 -1.87 -0.01 14.72
N GLU A 20 -2.84 -0.24 13.82
CA GLU A 20 -4.23 -0.53 14.19
C GLU A 20 -4.36 -1.81 15.02
N GLY A 21 -3.63 -2.86 14.63
CA GLY A 21 -3.59 -4.12 15.34
C GLY A 21 -2.86 -4.07 16.69
N LYS A 22 -2.46 -2.88 17.17
CA LYS A 22 -1.72 -2.63 18.42
C LYS A 22 -0.51 -3.55 18.57
N LYS A 23 0.24 -3.74 17.47
CA LYS A 23 1.42 -4.61 17.41
C LYS A 23 2.69 -3.93 17.92
N VAL A 24 2.64 -2.63 18.19
CA VAL A 24 3.69 -1.91 18.91
C VAL A 24 3.42 -2.05 20.41
N PHE A 25 4.23 -2.84 21.10
CA PHE A 25 4.01 -3.15 22.51
C PHE A 25 4.42 -2.02 23.44
N SER A 26 5.49 -1.32 23.08
CA SER A 26 6.01 -0.19 23.83
C SER A 26 6.85 0.69 22.92
N PHE A 27 6.86 1.98 23.22
CA PHE A 27 7.81 2.92 22.64
C PHE A 27 8.12 4.04 23.62
N SER A 28 9.27 4.66 23.43
CA SER A 28 9.69 5.85 24.16
C SER A 28 10.48 6.78 23.25
N GLN A 29 10.41 8.06 23.55
CA GLN A 29 11.26 9.07 22.93
C GLN A 29 12.63 9.03 23.61
N THR A 30 13.67 8.75 22.83
CA THR A 30 15.06 8.60 23.30
C THR A 30 15.95 9.79 22.94
N GLY A 31 15.43 10.73 22.14
CA GLY A 31 16.06 11.99 21.77
C GLY A 31 15.01 12.94 21.16
N GLU A 32 15.40 14.16 20.80
CA GLU A 32 14.46 15.16 20.25
C GLU A 32 13.67 14.61 19.06
N ASP A 33 14.37 13.99 18.11
CA ASP A 33 13.80 13.39 16.89
C ASP A 33 13.88 11.84 16.89
N GLU A 34 14.22 11.22 18.01
CA GLU A 34 14.49 9.77 18.05
C GLU A 34 13.50 9.03 18.94
N TYR A 35 12.91 7.97 18.40
CA TYR A 35 12.01 7.09 19.13
C TYR A 35 12.47 5.65 19.00
N THR A 36 12.32 4.91 20.08
CA THR A 36 12.69 3.50 20.14
C THR A 36 11.51 2.70 20.63
N GLY A 37 11.23 1.55 20.02
CA GLY A 37 10.09 0.72 20.40
C GLY A 37 10.26 -0.76 20.06
N GLN A 38 9.37 -1.55 20.65
CA GLN A 38 9.27 -2.99 20.44
C GLN A 38 8.01 -3.30 19.62
N VAL A 39 8.21 -3.95 18.49
CA VAL A 39 7.12 -4.25 17.54
C VAL A 39 7.04 -5.75 17.33
N ALA A 40 5.84 -6.32 17.44
CA ALA A 40 5.60 -7.73 17.14
C ALA A 40 6.02 -8.06 15.70
N GLY A 41 6.31 -9.33 15.43
CA GLY A 41 6.67 -9.76 14.09
C GLY A 41 6.66 -11.28 13.95
N SER A 42 7.26 -11.78 12.88
CA SER A 42 7.34 -13.23 12.59
C SER A 42 8.34 -13.99 13.48
N GLY A 43 9.17 -13.28 14.25
CA GLY A 43 10.10 -13.88 15.18
C GLY A 43 9.42 -14.33 16.48
N SER A 44 10.12 -15.14 17.27
CA SER A 44 9.69 -15.55 18.61
C SER A 44 9.72 -14.41 19.63
N ALA A 45 10.50 -13.36 19.35
CA ALA A 45 10.60 -12.15 20.16
C ALA A 45 10.23 -10.90 19.34
N PRO A 46 9.73 -9.83 19.99
CA PRO A 46 9.50 -8.55 19.32
C PRO A 46 10.78 -7.99 18.69
N TYR A 47 10.62 -7.34 17.54
CA TYR A 47 11.71 -6.64 16.88
C TYR A 47 11.96 -5.28 17.56
N GLN A 48 13.23 -4.93 17.69
CA GLN A 48 13.67 -3.63 18.18
C GLN A 48 13.73 -2.67 17.00
N VAL A 49 13.04 -1.54 17.15
CA VAL A 49 12.93 -0.52 16.12
C VAL A 49 13.40 0.80 16.71
N LYS A 50 14.22 1.54 15.95
CA LYS A 50 14.60 2.92 16.25
C LYS A 50 14.27 3.76 15.03
N ILE A 51 13.46 4.80 15.22
CA ILE A 51 13.14 5.79 14.19
C ILE A 51 13.83 7.12 14.49
N ASN A 52 14.20 7.83 13.44
CA ASN A 52 14.68 9.21 13.52
C ASN A 52 13.88 10.07 12.53
N THR A 53 13.10 11.03 13.03
CA THR A 53 12.19 11.87 12.22
C THR A 53 12.92 12.92 11.39
N ALA A 54 13.99 13.52 11.92
CA ALA A 54 14.84 14.45 11.19
C ALA A 54 15.68 13.77 10.10
N HIS A 55 16.07 12.51 10.33
CA HIS A 55 16.88 11.70 9.43
C HIS A 55 16.27 10.30 9.22
N PRO A 56 15.12 10.18 8.50
CA PRO A 56 14.39 8.93 8.35
C PRO A 56 15.22 7.74 7.86
N ARG A 57 16.21 7.96 6.98
CA ARG A 57 17.10 6.93 6.44
C ARG A 57 18.11 6.37 7.47
N GLN A 58 18.26 7.01 8.62
CA GLN A 58 19.06 6.52 9.74
C GLN A 58 18.26 5.63 10.69
N SER A 59 16.93 5.51 10.48
CA SER A 59 16.08 4.58 11.21
C SER A 59 16.57 3.14 11.02
N LYS A 60 16.50 2.34 12.07
CA LYS A 60 16.98 0.96 12.10
C LYS A 60 15.90 0.03 12.64
N CYS A 61 15.81 -1.15 12.03
CA CYS A 61 14.98 -2.24 12.52
C CYS A 61 15.77 -3.54 12.38
N ASN A 62 15.78 -4.37 13.43
CA ASN A 62 16.47 -5.66 13.43
C ASN A 62 15.64 -6.80 12.79
N CYS A 63 14.62 -6.49 11.99
CA CYS A 63 13.85 -7.52 11.29
C CYS A 63 14.63 -8.05 10.08
N PRO A 64 14.44 -9.32 9.67
CA PRO A 64 15.19 -9.91 8.55
C PRO A 64 15.11 -9.14 7.23
N HIS A 65 14.06 -8.33 7.05
CA HIS A 65 13.88 -7.50 5.86
C HIS A 65 14.75 -6.24 5.86
N ALA A 66 15.00 -5.65 7.04
CA ALA A 66 15.65 -4.34 7.19
C ALA A 66 17.03 -4.39 7.86
N ASP A 67 17.35 -5.49 8.55
CA ASP A 67 18.61 -5.59 9.28
C ASP A 67 19.82 -5.46 8.35
N GLY A 68 20.75 -4.58 8.71
CA GLY A 68 21.90 -4.21 7.87
C GLY A 68 21.59 -3.44 6.58
N ARG A 69 20.32 -3.08 6.31
CA ARG A 69 19.89 -2.39 5.08
C ARG A 69 19.32 -1.01 5.38
N ARG A 70 19.42 -0.09 4.41
CA ARG A 70 18.81 1.26 4.50
C ARG A 70 17.41 1.26 3.89
N VAL A 71 16.51 0.44 4.43
CA VAL A 71 15.11 0.32 3.97
C VAL A 71 14.13 0.60 5.10
N ILE A 72 13.01 1.25 4.80
CA ILE A 72 11.93 1.49 5.74
C ILE A 72 10.97 0.31 5.69
N CYS A 73 10.95 -0.51 6.74
CA CYS A 73 10.07 -1.67 6.82
C CYS A 73 8.76 -1.33 7.53
N LYS A 74 7.78 -2.23 7.42
CA LYS A 74 6.50 -2.10 8.13
C LYS A 74 6.61 -1.81 9.63
N HIS A 75 7.61 -2.38 10.33
CA HIS A 75 7.76 -2.12 11.78
C HIS A 75 8.23 -0.68 12.06
N THR A 76 9.01 -0.11 11.15
CA THR A 76 9.47 1.29 11.24
C THR A 76 8.29 2.24 11.06
N VAL A 77 7.43 1.94 10.07
CA VAL A 77 6.19 2.69 9.83
C VAL A 77 5.22 2.54 11.01
N ALA A 78 5.01 1.32 11.51
CA ALA A 78 4.13 1.07 12.65
C ALA A 78 4.55 1.86 13.90
N LEU A 79 5.85 1.89 14.21
CA LEU A 79 6.38 2.70 15.31
C LEU A 79 6.17 4.20 15.07
N PHE A 80 6.37 4.66 13.83
CA PHE A 80 6.12 6.05 13.45
C PHE A 80 4.66 6.45 13.67
N PHE A 81 3.70 5.66 13.21
CA PHE A 81 2.28 5.90 13.46
C PHE A 81 1.89 5.80 14.94
N SER A 82 2.53 4.91 15.71
CA SER A 82 2.32 4.88 17.16
C SER A 82 2.81 6.14 17.86
N ALA A 83 3.88 6.76 17.37
CA ALA A 83 4.41 8.01 17.91
C ALA A 83 3.66 9.26 17.41
N PHE A 84 3.12 9.21 16.19
CA PHE A 84 2.39 10.28 15.51
C PHE A 84 1.07 9.75 14.93
N PRO A 85 0.03 9.54 15.75
CA PRO A 85 -1.25 8.97 15.29
C PRO A 85 -1.93 9.79 14.19
N GLU A 86 -1.77 11.12 14.20
CA GLU A 86 -2.28 12.03 13.18
C GLU A 86 -1.75 11.72 11.77
N GLU A 87 -0.53 11.20 11.66
CA GLU A 87 0.05 10.76 10.39
C GLU A 87 -0.60 9.47 9.88
N ALA A 88 -1.12 8.63 10.78
CA ALA A 88 -1.86 7.42 10.43
C ALA A 88 -3.27 7.76 9.94
N GLU A 89 -3.92 8.74 10.55
CA GLU A 89 -5.21 9.28 10.10
C GLU A 89 -5.09 9.87 8.69
N GLN A 90 -4.13 10.77 8.48
CA GLN A 90 -3.84 11.35 7.16
C GLN A 90 -3.54 10.28 6.11
N TYR A 91 -2.78 9.24 6.48
CA TYR A 91 -2.49 8.14 5.57
C TYR A 91 -3.76 7.43 5.09
N MET A 92 -4.72 7.19 5.99
CA MET A 92 -5.98 6.56 5.61
C MET A 92 -6.88 7.47 4.80
N GLU A 93 -6.96 8.75 5.14
CA GLU A 93 -7.70 9.73 4.35
C GLU A 93 -7.20 9.76 2.90
N GLU A 94 -5.88 9.75 2.71
CA GLU A 94 -5.24 9.68 1.38
C GLU A 94 -5.58 8.37 0.64
N VAL A 95 -5.61 7.23 1.34
CA VAL A 95 -5.99 5.93 0.76
C VAL A 95 -7.46 5.93 0.34
N GLU A 96 -8.36 6.39 1.20
CA GLU A 96 -9.80 6.44 0.91
C GLU A 96 -10.13 7.41 -0.23
N GLU A 97 -9.47 8.57 -0.29
CA GLU A 97 -9.63 9.52 -1.39
C GLU A 97 -9.20 8.89 -2.72
N TYR A 98 -8.05 8.21 -2.74
CA TYR A 98 -7.59 7.50 -3.92
C TYR A 98 -8.56 6.39 -4.37
N GLU A 99 -9.11 5.62 -3.42
CA GLU A 99 -10.11 4.58 -3.72
C GLU A 99 -11.39 5.19 -4.31
N ARG A 100 -11.91 6.27 -3.73
CA ARG A 100 -13.08 6.99 -4.27
C ARG A 100 -12.84 7.51 -5.69
N GLU A 101 -11.66 8.07 -5.95
CA GLU A 101 -11.32 8.55 -7.29
C GLU A 101 -11.20 7.40 -8.30
N GLU A 102 -10.59 6.27 -7.92
CA GLU A 102 -10.52 5.08 -8.78
C GLU A 102 -11.90 4.51 -9.07
N GLU A 103 -12.79 4.43 -8.06
CA GLU A 103 -14.17 4.01 -8.23
C GLU A 103 -14.90 4.92 -9.22
N GLN A 104 -14.80 6.24 -9.07
CA GLN A 104 -15.39 7.19 -10.01
C GLN A 104 -14.82 7.03 -11.43
N ARG A 105 -13.50 6.87 -11.56
CA ARG A 105 -12.85 6.61 -12.86
C ARG A 105 -13.39 5.33 -13.51
N MET A 106 -13.62 4.29 -12.72
CA MET A 106 -14.19 3.03 -13.19
C MET A 106 -15.65 3.19 -13.60
N GLU A 107 -16.47 3.89 -12.80
CA GLU A 107 -17.88 4.16 -13.13
C GLU A 107 -18.01 4.95 -14.42
N ASP A 108 -17.23 6.03 -14.57
CA ASP A 108 -17.17 6.85 -15.78
C ASP A 108 -16.77 6.01 -17.00
N HIS A 109 -15.77 5.13 -16.83
CA HIS A 109 -15.34 4.21 -17.87
C HIS A 109 -16.44 3.21 -18.26
N TYR A 110 -17.15 2.65 -17.29
CA TYR A 110 -18.26 1.74 -17.53
C TYR A 110 -19.45 2.44 -18.19
N GLU A 111 -19.76 3.68 -17.80
CA GLU A 111 -20.82 4.46 -18.42
C GLU A 111 -20.45 4.80 -19.87
N ALA A 112 -19.22 5.23 -20.13
CA ALA A 112 -18.72 5.48 -21.47
C ALA A 112 -18.77 4.22 -22.34
N LEU A 113 -18.35 3.07 -21.81
CA LEU A 113 -18.44 1.78 -22.49
C LEU A 113 -19.90 1.42 -22.80
N ARG A 114 -20.81 1.62 -21.84
CA ARG A 114 -22.23 1.35 -22.02
C ARG A 114 -22.85 2.25 -23.09
N SER A 115 -22.49 3.52 -23.11
CA SER A 115 -22.92 4.48 -24.12
C SER A 115 -22.42 4.07 -25.51
N TYR A 116 -21.13 3.72 -25.62
CA TYR A 116 -20.54 3.22 -26.85
C TYR A 116 -21.27 1.97 -27.36
N VAL A 117 -21.47 0.95 -26.52
CA VAL A 117 -22.16 -0.29 -26.90
C VAL A 117 -23.58 -0.01 -27.39
N LYS A 118 -24.31 0.92 -26.76
CA LYS A 118 -25.67 1.31 -27.19
C LYS A 118 -25.69 2.08 -28.51
N SER A 119 -24.59 2.70 -28.90
CA SER A 119 -24.49 3.45 -30.16
C SER A 119 -24.30 2.55 -31.39
N LEU A 120 -23.88 1.30 -31.20
CA LEU A 120 -23.60 0.36 -32.28
C LEU A 120 -24.89 -0.24 -32.88
N SER A 121 -24.88 -0.48 -34.19
CA SER A 121 -25.90 -1.30 -34.83
C SER A 121 -25.76 -2.77 -34.42
N LYS A 122 -26.83 -3.55 -34.64
CA LYS A 122 -26.81 -5.00 -34.35
C LYS A 122 -25.65 -5.73 -35.05
N LYS A 123 -25.36 -5.37 -36.31
CA LYS A 123 -24.28 -6.00 -37.08
C LYS A 123 -22.92 -5.65 -36.48
N GLU A 124 -22.65 -4.37 -36.24
CA GLU A 124 -21.39 -3.92 -35.64
C GLU A 124 -21.15 -4.54 -34.26
N LEU A 125 -22.21 -4.64 -33.45
CA LEU A 125 -22.14 -5.27 -32.13
C LEU A 125 -21.82 -6.77 -32.22
N GLN A 126 -22.40 -7.49 -33.19
CA GLN A 126 -22.09 -8.90 -33.43
C GLN A 126 -20.66 -9.11 -33.92
N ASP A 127 -20.19 -8.28 -34.85
CA ASP A 127 -18.85 -8.36 -35.43
C ASP A 127 -17.78 -8.03 -34.37
N GLN A 128 -17.92 -6.92 -33.63
CA GLN A 128 -16.97 -6.55 -32.57
C GLN A 128 -16.98 -7.52 -31.39
N LEU A 129 -18.14 -8.06 -31.01
CA LEU A 129 -18.21 -9.09 -29.97
C LEU A 129 -17.49 -10.36 -30.43
N PHE A 130 -17.67 -10.76 -31.68
CA PHE A 130 -16.96 -11.92 -32.24
C PHE A 130 -15.44 -11.71 -32.23
N GLU A 131 -14.96 -10.55 -32.67
CA GLU A 131 -13.55 -10.19 -32.65
C GLU A 131 -12.98 -10.20 -31.21
N ALA A 132 -13.67 -9.57 -30.26
CA ALA A 132 -13.25 -9.57 -28.86
C ALA A 132 -13.16 -10.98 -28.26
N LEU A 133 -14.14 -11.85 -28.56
CA LEU A 133 -14.12 -13.25 -28.12
C LEU A 133 -12.99 -14.04 -28.78
N ALA A 134 -12.72 -13.82 -30.08
CA ALA A 134 -11.60 -14.45 -30.79
C ALA A 134 -10.25 -14.04 -30.17
N GLU A 135 -10.06 -12.75 -29.88
CA GLU A 135 -8.85 -12.26 -29.19
C GLU A 135 -8.66 -12.90 -27.81
N LEU A 136 -9.74 -13.05 -27.02
CA LEU A 136 -9.67 -13.68 -25.71
C LEU A 136 -9.26 -15.15 -25.80
N VAL A 137 -9.77 -15.88 -26.79
CA VAL A 137 -9.37 -17.26 -27.06
C VAL A 137 -7.89 -17.33 -27.46
N GLU A 138 -7.43 -16.45 -28.35
CA GLU A 138 -6.01 -16.40 -28.75
C GLU A 138 -5.07 -16.03 -27.60
N ARG A 139 -5.48 -15.11 -26.72
CA ARG A 139 -4.73 -14.78 -25.51
C ARG A 139 -4.69 -15.97 -24.56
N GLY A 140 -5.82 -16.64 -24.33
CA GLY A 140 -5.91 -17.85 -23.52
C GLY A 140 -5.01 -18.98 -24.05
N CYS A 141 -5.01 -19.24 -25.35
CA CYS A 141 -4.17 -20.25 -25.98
C CYS A 141 -2.66 -19.95 -25.88
N ARG A 142 -2.27 -18.67 -25.79
CA ARG A 142 -0.85 -18.27 -25.59
C ARG A 142 -0.31 -18.58 -24.20
N TYR A 143 -1.17 -18.74 -23.19
CA TYR A 143 -0.74 -19.09 -21.82
C TYR A 143 -0.56 -20.59 -21.58
N TYR A 144 -0.95 -21.45 -22.54
CA TYR A 144 -0.88 -22.92 -22.43
C TYR A 144 0.08 -23.58 -23.44
N ARG A 145 0.97 -22.81 -24.06
CA ARG A 145 1.97 -23.29 -25.03
C ARG A 145 3.37 -22.91 -24.58
#